data_AF-A0A839LQJ0-F1
#
_entry.id   AF-A0A839LQJ0-F1
#
_cell.length_a   1.000
_cell.length_b   1.000
_cell.length_c   1.000
_cell.angle_alpha   90.00
_cell.angle_beta   90.00
_cell.angle_gamma   90.00
#
_symmetry.space_group_name_H-M   'P 1'
#
loop_
_entity.id
_entity.type
_entity.pdbx_description
1 polymer ?
#
loop_
_entity_poly.entity_id
_entity_poly.type
_entity_poly.pdbx_seq_one_letter_code
_entity_poly.pdbx_strand_id
1 'polypeptide(L)'
;PAFTAPATVVLRVLPGPEAALFHPEAMAAFWQNGWRMGARSNRMGSRLDGPALRRPDRPDQLAELPSHAVLPGVVQVPPDGQPIVLMADAQATGGYPRLAVVIEADLPRLAQCGPGQSLRFLPADEAQACAARSHTRDALRCQCQALQDL
;
A
#
# COMPACT_ATOMS: atom_id res chain seq x y z
N PRO A 1 0.98 -5.61 -32.61
CA PRO A 1 1.89 -5.60 -31.43
C PRO A 1 1.28 -6.45 -30.31
N ALA A 2 1.95 -7.54 -29.91
CA ALA A 2 1.49 -8.38 -28.81
C ALA A 2 1.65 -7.61 -27.49
N PHE A 3 0.54 -7.40 -26.79
CA PHE A 3 0.53 -6.79 -25.47
C PHE A 3 1.11 -7.83 -24.50
N THR A 4 2.39 -7.73 -24.17
CA THR A 4 2.99 -8.53 -23.10
C THR A 4 2.15 -8.34 -21.85
N ALA A 5 1.79 -9.43 -21.15
CA ALA A 5 1.04 -9.33 -19.91
C ALA A 5 1.69 -8.28 -18.99
N PRO A 6 0.91 -7.37 -18.38
CA PRO A 6 1.48 -6.29 -17.59
C PRO A 6 2.36 -6.89 -16.47
N ALA A 7 3.61 -6.42 -16.39
CA ALA A 7 4.54 -6.84 -15.35
C ALA A 7 3.89 -6.62 -13.97
N THR A 8 4.00 -7.61 -13.07
CA THR A 8 3.47 -7.48 -11.71
C THR A 8 4.17 -6.33 -10.99
N VAL A 9 3.39 -5.40 -10.44
CA VAL A 9 3.92 -4.26 -9.70
C VAL A 9 4.30 -4.69 -8.29
N VAL A 10 5.58 -4.54 -7.95
CA VAL A 10 6.10 -4.90 -6.62
C VAL A 10 6.21 -3.64 -5.77
N LEU A 11 5.54 -3.61 -4.62
CA LEU A 11 5.53 -2.49 -3.69
C LEU A 11 6.19 -2.89 -2.38
N ARG A 12 7.17 -2.10 -1.94
CA ARG A 12 7.82 -2.27 -0.64
C ARG A 12 6.92 -1.71 0.47
N VAL A 13 6.78 -2.48 1.54
CA VAL A 13 5.89 -2.14 2.66
C VAL A 13 6.54 -2.41 4.00
N LEU A 14 6.24 -1.53 4.95
CA LEU A 14 6.54 -1.69 6.37
C LEU A 14 5.33 -2.31 7.07
N PRO A 15 5.52 -3.13 8.13
CA PRO A 15 4.40 -3.59 8.95
C PRO A 15 3.70 -2.40 9.61
N GLY A 16 2.37 -2.46 9.66
CA GLY A 16 1.54 -1.44 10.31
C GLY A 16 1.43 -1.66 11.81
N PRO A 17 0.92 -0.67 12.56
CA PRO A 17 0.79 -0.75 14.01
C PRO A 17 -0.13 -1.89 14.48
N GLU A 18 -1.15 -2.23 13.69
CA GLU A 18 -2.07 -3.32 14.01
C GLU A 18 -1.68 -4.66 13.36
N ALA A 19 -0.54 -4.75 12.66
CA ALA A 19 -0.13 -5.97 11.94
C ALA A 19 -0.09 -7.21 12.85
N ALA A 20 0.40 -7.06 14.08
CA ALA A 20 0.49 -8.14 15.06
C ALA A 20 -0.88 -8.65 15.57
N LEU A 21 -1.97 -7.90 15.33
CA LEU A 21 -3.31 -8.28 15.72
C LEU A 21 -4.00 -9.19 14.68
N PHE A 22 -3.49 -9.21 13.44
CA PHE A 22 -4.04 -10.05 12.39
C PHE A 22 -3.68 -11.53 12.60
N HIS A 23 -4.56 -12.41 12.13
CA HIS A 23 -4.29 -13.84 12.16
C HIS A 23 -3.00 -14.16 11.37
N PRO A 24 -2.15 -15.10 11.81
CA PRO A 24 -0.93 -15.47 11.09
C PRO A 24 -1.20 -15.88 9.63
N GLU A 25 -2.35 -16.52 9.36
CA GLU A 25 -2.79 -16.85 8.00
C GLU A 25 -3.08 -15.62 7.14
N ALA A 26 -3.66 -14.57 7.72
CA ALA A 26 -3.90 -13.32 7.01
C ALA A 26 -2.59 -12.61 6.67
N MET A 27 -1.63 -12.61 7.60
CA MET A 27 -0.29 -12.10 7.33
C MET A 27 0.41 -12.91 6.24
N ALA A 28 0.38 -14.24 6.32
CA ALA A 28 0.94 -15.11 5.28
C ALA A 28 0.29 -14.85 3.92
N ALA A 29 -1.04 -14.74 3.87
CA ALA A 29 -1.78 -14.41 2.66
C ALA A 29 -1.39 -13.04 2.09
N PHE A 30 -1.20 -12.03 2.95
CA PHE A 30 -0.77 -10.70 2.54
C PHE A 30 0.59 -10.70 1.83
N TRP A 31 1.56 -11.46 2.37
CA TRP A 31 2.92 -11.52 1.84
C TRP A 31 3.09 -12.45 0.64
N GLN A 32 2.39 -13.58 0.61
CA GLN A 32 2.64 -14.64 -0.37
C GLN A 32 1.79 -14.49 -1.63
N ASN A 33 0.62 -13.86 -1.54
CA ASN A 33 -0.31 -13.78 -2.65
C ASN A 33 -0.05 -12.60 -3.59
N GLY A 34 -0.46 -12.78 -4.84
CA GLY A 34 -0.68 -11.68 -5.76
C GLY A 34 -2.03 -11.02 -5.49
N TRP A 35 -2.05 -9.70 -5.63
CA TRP A 35 -3.23 -8.86 -5.54
C TRP A 35 -3.55 -8.30 -6.93
N ARG A 36 -4.79 -7.92 -7.17
CA ARG A 36 -5.20 -7.26 -8.41
C ARG A 36 -5.78 -5.90 -8.11
N MET A 37 -5.48 -4.92 -8.94
CA MET A 37 -6.08 -3.59 -8.84
C MET A 37 -7.58 -3.68 -9.13
N GLY A 38 -8.41 -3.37 -8.14
CA GLY A 38 -9.87 -3.40 -8.28
C GLY A 38 -10.38 -2.25 -9.15
N ALA A 39 -11.50 -2.47 -9.83
CA ALA A 39 -12.11 -1.47 -10.72
C ALA A 39 -12.65 -0.23 -9.99
N ARG A 40 -12.86 -0.32 -8.66
CA ARG A 40 -13.34 0.78 -7.81
C ARG A 40 -12.20 1.65 -7.24
N SER A 41 -10.96 1.42 -7.66
CA SER A 41 -9.79 2.19 -7.23
C SER A 41 -9.82 3.61 -7.81
N ASN A 42 -9.47 4.59 -6.99
CA ASN A 42 -9.44 6.00 -7.37
C ASN A 42 -8.38 6.76 -6.56
N ARG A 43 -8.37 8.09 -6.66
CA ARG A 43 -7.39 8.95 -5.96
C ARG A 43 -7.52 8.94 -4.43
N MET A 44 -8.62 8.44 -3.88
CA MET A 44 -8.77 8.26 -2.42
C MET A 44 -8.14 6.95 -1.96
N GLY A 45 -8.29 5.87 -2.73
CA GLY A 45 -7.75 4.57 -2.36
C GLY A 45 -7.65 3.57 -3.50
N SER A 46 -6.54 2.85 -3.53
CA SER A 46 -6.34 1.67 -4.37
C SER A 46 -6.92 0.45 -3.65
N ARG A 47 -8.06 -0.04 -4.14
CA ARG A 47 -8.74 -1.23 -3.64
C ARG A 47 -8.17 -2.45 -4.33
N LEU A 48 -7.85 -3.47 -3.55
CA LEU A 48 -7.15 -4.65 -4.04
C LEU A 48 -8.06 -5.87 -3.96
N ASP A 49 -8.18 -6.59 -5.06
CA ASP A 49 -8.90 -7.86 -5.12
C ASP A 49 -7.91 -9.01 -4.91
N GLY A 50 -8.26 -9.91 -3.99
CA GLY A 50 -7.48 -11.11 -3.68
C GLY A 50 -8.16 -11.98 -2.62
N PRO A 51 -7.42 -12.93 -2.02
CA PRO A 51 -7.92 -13.70 -0.90
C PRO A 51 -8.31 -12.77 0.25
N ALA A 52 -9.54 -12.92 0.75
CA ALA A 52 -10.04 -12.09 1.85
C ALA A 52 -9.19 -12.31 3.10
N LEU A 53 -8.62 -11.23 3.65
CA LEU A 53 -7.81 -11.30 4.85
C LEU A 53 -8.70 -11.38 6.08
N ARG A 54 -8.46 -12.42 6.91
CA ARG A 54 -9.13 -12.55 8.20
C ARG A 54 -8.68 -11.42 9.13
N ARG A 55 -9.65 -10.63 9.58
CA ARG A 55 -9.45 -9.53 10.53
C ARG A 55 -9.21 -10.07 11.96
N PRO A 56 -8.69 -9.25 12.88
CA PRO A 56 -8.60 -9.61 14.30
C PRO A 56 -9.97 -10.00 14.87
N ASP A 57 -10.06 -11.10 15.63
CA ASP A 57 -11.34 -11.67 16.10
C ASP A 57 -11.96 -10.97 17.33
N ARG A 58 -11.30 -9.94 17.89
CA ARG A 58 -11.67 -9.39 19.22
C ARG A 58 -12.62 -8.18 19.13
N PRO A 59 -13.90 -8.30 19.54
CA PRO A 59 -14.87 -7.20 19.50
C PRO A 59 -14.54 -6.05 20.45
N ASP A 60 -13.80 -6.32 21.52
CA ASP A 60 -13.23 -5.36 22.48
C ASP A 60 -11.97 -4.64 21.95
N GLN A 61 -11.37 -5.14 20.86
CA GLN A 61 -10.11 -4.64 20.29
C GLN A 61 -10.10 -4.55 18.75
N LEU A 62 -11.26 -4.30 18.10
CA LEU A 62 -11.46 -3.81 16.72
C LEU A 62 -12.33 -4.71 15.82
N ALA A 63 -13.64 -4.55 15.91
CA ALA A 63 -14.44 -4.59 14.68
C ALA A 63 -14.26 -3.29 13.87
N GLU A 64 -14.02 -2.18 14.57
CA GLU A 64 -13.62 -0.85 14.06
C GLU A 64 -12.74 -0.18 15.14
N LEU A 65 -11.61 0.40 14.73
CA LEU A 65 -10.79 1.27 15.58
C LEU A 65 -11.59 2.55 15.88
N PRO A 66 -11.38 3.19 17.04
CA PRO A 66 -11.63 4.64 17.16
C PRO A 66 -11.06 5.40 15.95
N SER A 67 -11.55 6.59 15.65
CA SER A 67 -10.98 7.37 14.54
C SER A 67 -9.52 7.72 14.84
N HIS A 68 -8.60 7.32 13.97
CA HIS A 68 -7.18 7.67 14.08
C HIS A 68 -6.68 8.36 12.82
N ALA A 69 -5.60 9.13 12.95
CA ALA A 69 -4.92 9.71 11.80
C ALA A 69 -4.40 8.61 10.87
N VAL A 70 -4.57 8.85 9.56
CA VAL A 70 -4.05 8.01 8.49
C VAL A 70 -3.34 8.87 7.46
N LEU A 71 -2.40 8.25 6.74
CA LEU A 71 -1.57 8.90 5.75
C LEU A 71 -1.60 8.10 4.44
N PRO A 72 -1.25 8.72 3.29
CA PRO A 72 -1.06 7.99 2.06
C PRO A 72 -0.08 6.82 2.23
N GLY A 73 -0.37 5.70 1.57
CA GLY A 73 0.38 4.45 1.68
C GLY A 73 -0.10 3.50 2.77
N VAL A 74 -0.88 3.95 3.74
CA VAL A 74 -1.47 3.06 4.75
C VAL A 74 -2.37 2.02 4.08
N VAL A 75 -2.15 0.75 4.42
CA VAL A 75 -2.93 -0.39 3.96
C VAL A 75 -3.94 -0.76 5.03
N GLN A 76 -5.22 -0.48 4.76
CA GLN A 76 -6.34 -0.80 5.63
C GLN A 76 -7.03 -2.09 5.18
N VAL A 77 -7.57 -2.85 6.14
CA VAL A 77 -8.41 -4.04 5.87
C VAL A 77 -9.83 -3.79 6.39
N PRO A 78 -10.79 -3.45 5.51
CA PRO A 78 -12.21 -3.30 5.84
C PRO A 78 -12.88 -4.65 6.16
N PRO A 79 -14.17 -4.66 6.57
CA PRO A 79 -14.91 -5.88 6.91
C PRO A 79 -14.97 -6.95 5.81
N ASP A 80 -14.88 -6.58 4.54
CA ASP A 80 -14.85 -7.51 3.40
C ASP A 80 -13.49 -8.23 3.22
N GLY A 81 -12.49 -7.85 4.03
CA GLY A 81 -11.15 -8.44 4.00
C GLY A 81 -10.30 -8.02 2.80
N GLN A 82 -10.78 -7.11 1.95
CA GLN A 82 -10.09 -6.66 0.74
C GLN A 82 -9.22 -5.44 1.05
N PRO A 83 -7.89 -5.50 0.91
CA PRO A 83 -7.02 -4.40 1.29
C PRO A 83 -7.30 -3.11 0.50
N ILE A 84 -7.20 -1.98 1.17
CA ILE A 84 -7.24 -0.65 0.56
C ILE A 84 -5.95 0.08 0.90
N VAL A 85 -5.18 0.47 -0.11
CA VAL A 85 -4.05 1.39 0.09
C VAL A 85 -4.56 2.82 -0.05
N LEU A 86 -4.40 3.62 0.99
CA LEU A 86 -4.82 5.02 0.99
C LEU A 86 -3.93 5.85 0.05
N MET A 87 -4.57 6.68 -0.77
CA MET A 87 -3.91 7.48 -1.79
C MET A 87 -3.96 8.98 -1.45
N ALA A 88 -3.49 9.84 -2.36
CA ALA A 88 -3.28 11.26 -2.10
C ALA A 88 -4.53 12.03 -1.61
N ASP A 89 -5.73 11.62 -2.05
CA ASP A 89 -6.99 12.28 -1.70
C ASP A 89 -7.74 11.52 -0.58
N ALA A 90 -7.07 10.62 0.13
CA ALA A 90 -7.66 9.86 1.23
C ALA A 90 -8.11 10.78 2.37
N GLN A 91 -9.12 10.34 3.12
CA GLN A 91 -9.53 10.99 4.34
C GLN A 91 -8.37 11.05 5.36
N ALA A 92 -8.33 12.10 6.19
CA ALA A 92 -7.29 12.26 7.21
C ALA A 92 -7.44 11.30 8.41
N THR A 93 -8.64 10.72 8.60
CA THR A 93 -8.95 9.83 9.71
C THR A 93 -9.60 8.53 9.25
N GLY A 94 -9.33 7.41 9.91
CA GLY A 94 -9.92 6.11 9.58
C GLY A 94 -10.14 5.22 10.79
N GLY A 95 -11.10 4.30 10.68
CA GLY A 95 -11.46 3.32 11.70
C GLY A 95 -11.11 1.87 11.33
N TYR A 96 -10.39 1.64 10.23
CA TYR A 96 -9.98 0.28 9.84
C TYR A 96 -8.56 -0.04 10.31
N PRO A 97 -8.29 -1.30 10.73
CA PRO A 97 -6.97 -1.74 11.15
C PRO A 97 -5.95 -1.53 10.03
N ARG A 98 -4.77 -1.01 10.40
CA ARG A 98 -3.68 -0.68 9.48
C ARG A 98 -2.68 -1.82 9.50
N LEU A 99 -2.78 -2.67 8.47
CA LEU A 99 -1.97 -3.89 8.34
C LEU A 99 -0.53 -3.57 7.93
N ALA A 100 -0.33 -2.60 7.05
CA ALA A 100 0.97 -2.22 6.51
C ALA A 100 0.99 -0.75 6.07
N VAL A 101 2.16 -0.27 5.67
CA VAL A 101 2.34 1.03 5.01
C VAL A 101 3.26 0.84 3.80
N VAL A 102 2.78 1.17 2.60
CA VAL A 102 3.61 1.28 1.40
C VAL A 102 4.57 2.44 1.56
N ILE A 103 5.85 2.21 1.30
CA ILE A 103 6.84 3.28 1.41
C ILE A 103 6.55 4.38 0.39
N GLU A 104 6.80 5.62 0.78
CA GLU A 104 6.51 6.82 -0.04
C GLU A 104 7.10 6.73 -1.47
N ALA A 105 8.32 6.22 -1.59
CA ALA A 105 9.03 6.08 -2.87
C ALA A 105 8.33 5.14 -3.88
N ASP A 106 7.46 4.23 -3.41
CA ASP A 106 6.72 3.30 -4.27
C ASP A 106 5.29 3.76 -4.58
N LEU A 107 4.77 4.81 -3.92
CA LEU A 107 3.42 5.35 -4.18
C LEU A 107 3.20 5.82 -5.63
N PRO A 108 4.17 6.48 -6.31
CA PRO A 108 4.00 6.82 -7.72
C PRO A 108 3.79 5.59 -8.62
N ARG A 109 4.44 4.46 -8.29
CA ARG A 109 4.28 3.20 -9.03
C ARG A 109 2.88 2.64 -8.85
N LEU A 110 2.35 2.69 -7.63
CA LEU A 110 0.97 2.30 -7.33
C LEU A 110 -0.04 3.23 -8.05
N ALA A 111 0.21 4.53 -8.11
CA ALA A 111 -0.67 5.49 -8.77
C ALA A 111 -0.81 5.26 -10.29
N GLN A 112 0.19 4.64 -10.93
CA GLN A 112 0.16 4.26 -12.34
C GLN A 112 -0.50 2.88 -12.57
N CYS A 113 -0.90 2.17 -11.51
CA CYS A 113 -1.52 0.86 -11.64
C CYS A 113 -2.98 0.99 -12.13
N GLY A 114 -3.26 0.44 -13.31
CA GLY A 114 -4.59 0.39 -13.89
C GLY A 114 -5.43 -0.78 -13.37
N PRO A 115 -6.77 -0.71 -13.47
CA PRO A 115 -7.67 -1.82 -13.10
C PRO A 115 -7.25 -3.15 -13.74
N GLY A 116 -7.30 -4.22 -12.94
CA GLY A 116 -6.95 -5.57 -13.34
C GLY A 116 -5.46 -5.89 -13.33
N GLN A 117 -4.57 -4.90 -13.20
CA GLN A 117 -3.12 -5.15 -13.10
C GLN A 117 -2.77 -5.88 -11.80
N SER A 118 -1.78 -6.77 -11.89
CA SER A 118 -1.28 -7.54 -10.76
C SER A 118 -0.25 -6.76 -9.94
N LEU A 119 -0.29 -6.94 -8.63
CA LEU A 119 0.65 -6.38 -7.68
C LEU A 119 1.01 -7.36 -6.56
N ARG A 120 2.16 -7.14 -5.92
CA ARG A 120 2.64 -7.92 -4.77
C ARG A 120 3.33 -7.00 -3.77
N PHE A 121 3.28 -7.39 -2.50
CA PHE A 121 3.95 -6.68 -1.42
C PHE A 121 5.27 -7.35 -1.06
N LEU A 122 6.31 -6.55 -0.86
CA LEU A 122 7.63 -6.99 -0.41
C LEU A 122 7.91 -6.33 0.95
N PRO A 123 8.33 -7.09 1.97
CA PRO A 123 8.72 -6.48 3.23
C PRO A 123 9.93 -5.56 3.02
N ALA A 124 9.89 -4.41 3.66
CA ALA A 124 11.02 -3.51 3.77
C ALA A 124 11.29 -3.20 5.25
N ASP A 125 12.48 -2.71 5.53
CA ASP A 125 12.83 -2.10 6.80
C ASP A 125 12.92 -0.56 6.68
N GLU A 126 13.04 0.12 7.82
CA GLU A 126 13.11 1.58 7.88
C GLU A 126 14.33 2.15 7.14
N ALA A 127 15.45 1.43 7.15
CA ALA A 127 16.67 1.86 6.48
C ALA A 127 16.50 1.84 4.95
N GLN A 128 15.90 0.78 4.42
CA GLN A 128 15.53 0.65 3.00
C GLN A 128 14.51 1.72 2.59
N ALA A 129 13.51 2.01 3.43
CA ALA A 129 12.54 3.07 3.18
C ALA A 129 13.20 4.46 3.13
N CYS A 130 14.08 4.76 4.09
CA CYS A 130 14.84 6.01 4.14
C CYS A 130 15.78 6.17 2.96
N ALA A 131 16.51 5.11 2.59
CA ALA A 131 17.42 5.10 1.45
C ALA A 131 16.65 5.34 0.13
N ALA A 132 15.51 4.68 -0.06
CA ALA A 132 14.66 4.89 -1.23
C ALA A 132 14.15 6.33 -1.31
N ARG A 133 13.73 6.92 -0.19
CA ARG A 133 13.29 8.33 -0.15
C ARG A 133 14.43 9.30 -0.48
N SER A 134 15.63 9.09 0.06
CA SER A 134 16.79 9.93 -0.30
C SER A 134 17.08 9.83 -1.78
N HIS A 135 17.10 8.61 -2.33
CA HIS A 135 17.36 8.40 -3.76
C HIS A 135 16.37 9.18 -4.65
N THR A 136 15.07 9.11 -4.36
CA THR A 136 14.05 9.88 -5.10
C THR A 136 14.30 11.39 -5.00
N ARG A 137 14.60 11.89 -3.79
CA ARG A 137 14.90 13.31 -3.58
C ARG A 137 16.15 13.76 -4.34
N ASP A 138 17.18 12.94 -4.33
CA ASP A 138 18.45 13.26 -4.99
C ASP A 138 18.29 13.23 -6.51
N ALA A 139 17.51 12.29 -7.06
CA ALA A 139 17.14 12.28 -8.48
C ALA A 139 16.39 13.55 -8.90
N LEU A 140 15.41 14.01 -8.12
CA LEU A 140 14.71 15.27 -8.38
C LEU A 140 15.65 16.48 -8.33
N ARG A 141 16.60 16.51 -7.37
CA ARG A 141 17.62 17.56 -7.31
C ARG A 141 18.50 17.57 -8.55
N CYS A 142 18.96 16.40 -9.00
CA CYS A 142 19.75 16.28 -10.24
C CYS A 142 18.96 16.77 -11.47
N GLN A 143 17.67 16.46 -11.56
CA GLN A 143 16.82 16.96 -12.64
C GLN A 143 16.70 18.48 -12.61
N CYS A 144 16.44 19.08 -11.44
CA CYS A 144 16.38 20.54 -11.31
C CYS A 144 17.69 21.21 -11.70
N GLN A 145 18.84 20.66 -11.29
CA GLN A 145 20.15 21.21 -11.65
C GLN A 145 20.37 21.13 -13.16
N ALA A 146 20.10 19.97 -13.77
CA ALA A 146 20.28 19.78 -15.22
C ALA A 146 19.44 20.78 -16.05
N LEU A 147 18.25 21.15 -15.57
CA LEU A 147 17.41 22.16 -16.22
C LEU A 147 17.93 23.59 -16.07
N GLN A 148 18.70 23.89 -15.01
CA GLN A 148 19.33 25.20 -14.81
C GLN A 148 20.60 25.38 -15.64
N ASP A 149 21.23 24.27 -16.04
CA ASP A 149 22.43 24.25 -16.87
C ASP A 149 22.11 24.28 -18.39
N LEU A 150 20.82 24.40 -18.77
CA LEU A 150 20.34 24.59 -20.15
C LEU A 150 20.38 26.06 -20.57
#